data_AF-A0A9P6I5G8-F1
#
_entry.id   AF-A0A9P6I5G8-F1
#
_cell.length_a   1.000
_cell.length_b   1.000
_cell.length_c   1.000
_cell.angle_alpha   90.00
_cell.angle_beta   90.00
_cell.angle_gamma   90.00
#
_symmetry.space_group_name_H-M   'P 1'
#
loop_
_entity.id
_entity.type
_entity.pdbx_description
1 polymer ?
#
loop_
_entity_poly.entity_id
_entity_poly.type
_entity_poly.pdbx_seq_one_letter_code
_entity_poly.pdbx_strand_id
1 'polypeptide(L)'
;MAYDRDEFVRLLTDYYNFCNRTFWNATIAQAPAGGWPSVNQETLANLKRNDTVIDLLRHIPYVEYAENDLIHTPLIMKNTPVIDYRREDIQQKIREGEIEGIAAPFTGRDPAIPPSCAGIAICRGRSGYQVILDTDDGYIYWGDPEGQHDEPAPELNSTLRRFEGDEANEWRAGFNVYEPAEFFTICKERFREMNWIGLGSWDMSVMRQNMNWEYESEPDSDSDPEDDFSHNKLARKMKKAGWPGDGEGRNWDRPKFERLMEQGNDEED
;
A
#
# COMPACT_ATOMS: atom_id res chain seq x y z
N MET A 1 -2.08 21.40 -4.38
CA MET A 1 -3.48 21.40 -3.89
C MET A 1 -3.47 21.92 -2.45
N ALA A 2 -4.60 22.29 -1.84
CA ALA A 2 -4.61 22.51 -0.39
C ALA A 2 -4.87 21.15 0.28
N TYR A 3 -4.04 20.78 1.25
CA TYR A 3 -4.25 19.56 2.03
C TYR A 3 -5.56 19.63 2.82
N ASP A 4 -6.34 18.56 2.75
CA ASP A 4 -7.57 18.34 3.53
C ASP A 4 -7.47 16.99 4.25
N ARG A 5 -7.35 17.05 5.57
CA ARG A 5 -7.22 15.87 6.43
C ARG A 5 -8.44 14.97 6.33
N ASP A 6 -9.63 15.54 6.41
CA ASP A 6 -10.86 14.76 6.55
C ASP A 6 -11.17 14.05 5.22
N GLU A 7 -10.90 14.72 4.09
CA GLU A 7 -10.99 14.11 2.77
C GLU A 7 -9.94 13.00 2.59
N PHE A 8 -8.69 13.21 2.99
CA PHE A 8 -7.66 12.17 2.93
C PHE A 8 -8.02 10.95 3.79
N VAL A 9 -8.46 11.18 5.04
CA VAL A 9 -8.91 10.12 5.95
C VAL A 9 -10.08 9.34 5.35
N ARG A 10 -11.03 10.02 4.71
CA ARG A 10 -12.16 9.38 4.01
C ARG A 10 -11.68 8.49 2.86
N LEU A 11 -10.78 8.99 2.02
CA LEU A 11 -10.21 8.25 0.88
C LEU A 11 -9.41 7.02 1.33
N LEU A 12 -8.54 7.19 2.33
CA LEU A 12 -7.76 6.09 2.89
C LEU A 12 -8.67 5.03 3.53
N THR A 13 -9.71 5.46 4.26
CA THR A 13 -10.70 4.56 4.86
C THR A 13 -11.45 3.77 3.80
N ASP A 14 -11.88 4.41 2.72
CA ASP A 14 -12.56 3.75 1.61
C ASP A 14 -11.65 2.70 0.94
N TYR A 15 -10.38 3.05 0.71
CA TYR A 15 -9.40 2.14 0.16
C TYR A 15 -9.10 0.95 1.08
N TYR A 16 -8.93 1.18 2.39
CA TYR A 16 -8.75 0.11 3.36
C TYR A 16 -9.94 -0.84 3.38
N ASN A 17 -11.16 -0.30 3.35
CA ASN A 17 -12.36 -1.11 3.27
C ASN A 17 -12.44 -1.92 1.97
N PHE A 18 -11.96 -1.37 0.85
CA PHE A 18 -11.80 -2.12 -0.40
C PHE A 18 -10.80 -3.28 -0.23
N CYS A 19 -9.59 -3.03 0.27
CA CYS A 19 -8.59 -4.07 0.52
C CYS A 19 -9.12 -5.16 1.46
N ASN A 20 -9.91 -4.78 2.47
CA ASN A 20 -10.49 -5.72 3.41
C ASN A 20 -11.50 -6.67 2.76
N ARG A 21 -12.39 -6.12 1.92
CA ARG A 21 -13.36 -6.90 1.15
C ARG A 21 -12.69 -7.82 0.13
N THR A 22 -11.53 -7.41 -0.39
CA THR A 22 -10.79 -8.16 -1.41
C THR A 22 -9.88 -9.23 -0.80
N PHE A 23 -9.05 -8.92 0.20
CA PHE A 23 -8.01 -9.87 0.66
C PHE A 23 -7.60 -9.81 2.14
N TRP A 24 -7.73 -8.69 2.87
CA TRP A 24 -7.21 -8.65 4.27
C TRP A 24 -7.96 -9.53 5.27
N ASN A 25 -9.30 -9.62 5.20
CA ASN A 25 -10.09 -10.25 6.26
C ASN A 25 -9.71 -9.76 7.68
N ALA A 26 -9.47 -8.46 7.83
CA ALA A 26 -9.02 -7.79 9.03
C ALA A 26 -10.08 -6.81 9.56
N THR A 27 -9.87 -6.30 10.78
CA THR A 27 -10.71 -5.23 11.34
C THR A 27 -10.06 -3.88 11.08
N ILE A 28 -10.82 -2.90 10.59
CA ILE A 28 -10.34 -1.53 10.39
C ILE A 28 -10.88 -0.68 11.54
N ALA A 29 -10.00 -0.26 12.44
CA ALA A 29 -10.33 0.59 13.58
C ALA A 29 -10.39 2.06 13.17
N GLN A 30 -11.54 2.69 13.42
CA GLN A 30 -11.76 4.11 13.16
C GLN A 30 -11.27 4.97 14.32
N ALA A 31 -10.68 6.12 14.00
CA ALA A 31 -10.24 7.06 15.00
C ALA A 31 -11.42 7.59 15.84
N PRO A 32 -11.25 7.77 17.16
CA PRO A 32 -12.20 8.54 17.98
C PRO A 32 -12.36 9.98 17.45
N ALA A 33 -13.40 10.69 17.90
CA ALA A 33 -13.65 12.08 17.46
C ALA A 33 -12.49 13.05 17.78
N GLY A 34 -11.75 12.79 18.85
CA GLY A 34 -10.53 13.53 19.18
C GLY A 34 -9.26 12.85 18.67
N GLY A 35 -9.37 11.82 17.83
CA GLY A 35 -8.28 10.97 17.37
C GLY A 35 -7.64 10.09 18.45
N TRP A 36 -6.67 9.28 18.03
CA TRP A 36 -5.94 8.33 18.87
C TRP A 36 -5.03 9.02 19.90
N PRO A 37 -5.29 8.90 21.23
CA PRO A 37 -4.48 9.57 22.23
C PRO A 37 -3.02 9.09 22.28
N SER A 38 -2.77 7.84 21.91
CA SER A 38 -1.43 7.24 21.87
C SER A 38 -0.56 7.75 20.72
N VAL A 39 -1.14 8.44 19.72
CA VAL A 39 -0.43 9.01 18.58
C VAL A 39 -0.27 10.51 18.81
N ASN A 40 0.92 10.94 19.21
CA ASN A 40 1.19 12.33 19.56
C ASN A 40 2.69 12.68 19.36
N GLN A 41 3.02 13.95 19.56
CA GLN A 41 4.39 14.46 19.39
C GLN A 41 5.42 13.75 20.29
N GLU A 42 5.03 13.32 21.49
CA GLU A 42 5.93 12.65 22.42
C GLU A 42 6.22 11.21 21.97
N THR A 43 5.17 10.45 21.62
CA THR A 43 5.31 9.05 21.21
C THR A 43 6.00 8.89 19.85
N LEU A 44 5.88 9.91 18.98
CA LEU A 44 6.45 9.90 17.64
C LEU A 44 7.63 10.87 17.45
N ALA A 45 8.22 11.38 18.54
CA ALA A 45 9.19 12.49 18.51
C ALA A 45 10.35 12.29 17.52
N ASN A 46 10.92 11.08 17.46
CA ASN A 46 12.07 10.77 16.60
C ASN A 46 11.73 10.73 15.10
N LEU A 47 10.44 10.72 14.73
CA LEU A 47 10.04 10.95 13.34
C LEU A 47 10.21 12.41 12.92
N LYS A 48 10.29 13.35 13.87
CA LYS A 48 10.45 14.80 13.64
C LYS A 48 9.38 15.37 12.70
N ARG A 49 8.13 14.95 12.91
CA ARG A 49 6.95 15.40 12.15
C ARG A 49 6.39 16.70 12.71
N ASN A 50 5.80 17.55 11.87
CA ASN A 50 5.10 18.74 12.32
C ASN A 50 3.71 18.40 12.93
N ASP A 51 3.06 19.39 13.53
CA ASP A 51 1.75 19.19 14.18
C ASP A 51 0.66 18.76 13.20
N THR A 52 0.72 19.21 11.93
CA THR A 52 -0.24 18.83 10.89
C THR A 52 -0.17 17.34 10.56
N VAL A 53 1.05 16.78 10.47
CA VAL A 53 1.25 15.35 10.25
C VAL A 53 0.86 14.54 11.48
N ILE A 54 1.21 15.00 12.69
CA ILE A 54 0.79 14.31 13.92
C ILE A 54 -0.74 14.28 14.03
N ASP A 55 -1.40 15.38 13.71
CA ASP A 55 -2.85 15.46 13.67
C ASP A 55 -3.45 14.52 12.61
N LEU A 56 -2.86 14.41 11.42
CA LEU A 56 -3.26 13.40 10.43
C LEU A 56 -3.15 11.97 10.98
N LEU A 57 -1.96 11.57 11.45
CA LEU A 57 -1.70 10.20 11.92
C LEU A 57 -2.60 9.83 13.11
N ARG A 58 -2.99 10.83 13.90
CA ARG A 58 -3.93 10.67 15.00
C ARG A 58 -5.38 10.43 14.54
N HIS A 59 -5.74 10.75 13.29
CA HIS A 59 -7.11 10.63 12.76
C HIS A 59 -7.27 9.60 11.63
N ILE A 60 -6.20 9.02 11.09
CA ILE A 60 -6.33 7.94 10.10
C ILE A 60 -6.91 6.65 10.72
N PRO A 61 -7.59 5.82 9.91
CA PRO A 61 -7.92 4.46 10.31
C PRO A 61 -6.65 3.60 10.40
N TYR A 62 -6.69 2.61 11.28
CA TYR A 62 -5.64 1.59 11.38
C TYR A 62 -6.22 0.20 11.21
N VAL A 63 -5.41 -0.74 10.72
CA VAL A 63 -5.81 -2.13 10.53
C VAL A 63 -5.36 -2.92 11.75
N GLU A 64 -6.28 -3.61 12.40
CA GLU A 64 -5.99 -4.51 13.52
C GLU A 64 -5.46 -5.84 12.98
N TYR A 65 -4.32 -6.29 13.50
CA TYR A 65 -3.72 -7.59 13.18
C TYR A 65 -3.09 -8.19 14.43
N ALA A 66 -3.25 -9.50 14.59
CA ALA A 66 -2.92 -10.21 15.84
C ALA A 66 -1.42 -10.39 16.07
N GLU A 67 -0.62 -10.32 15.00
CA GLU A 67 0.79 -10.65 15.07
C GLU A 67 1.64 -9.42 15.39
N ASN A 68 2.67 -9.62 16.21
CA ASN A 68 3.68 -8.59 16.51
C ASN A 68 4.85 -8.63 15.50
N ASP A 69 4.70 -9.40 14.43
CA ASP A 69 5.70 -9.50 13.39
C ASP A 69 5.31 -8.62 12.19
N LEU A 70 6.22 -7.72 11.82
CA LEU A 70 6.11 -6.89 10.61
C LEU A 70 5.95 -7.75 9.34
N ILE A 71 6.32 -9.02 9.42
CA ILE A 71 6.17 -9.97 8.31
C ILE A 71 4.72 -10.21 7.93
N HIS A 72 3.79 -10.20 8.90
CA HIS A 72 2.37 -10.53 8.71
C HIS A 72 1.47 -9.29 8.75
N THR A 73 2.06 -8.09 8.66
CA THR A 73 1.31 -6.84 8.58
C THR A 73 0.52 -6.78 7.27
N PRO A 74 -0.76 -6.35 7.31
CA PRO A 74 -1.58 -6.18 6.11
C PRO A 74 -0.93 -5.29 5.04
N LEU A 75 -0.90 -5.75 3.79
CA LEU A 75 -0.30 -5.04 2.65
C LEU A 75 -1.32 -4.19 1.91
N ILE A 76 -0.99 -2.94 1.57
CA ILE A 76 -1.83 -2.13 0.67
C ILE A 76 -1.48 -2.34 -0.81
N MET A 77 -0.29 -2.87 -1.09
CA MET A 77 0.24 -3.24 -2.41
C MET A 77 1.47 -4.16 -2.19
N LYS A 78 2.11 -4.65 -3.27
CA LYS A 78 3.25 -5.58 -3.18
C LYS A 78 4.27 -5.14 -2.14
N ASN A 79 4.56 -5.99 -1.15
CA ASN A 79 5.57 -5.76 -0.10
C ASN A 79 5.49 -4.38 0.55
N THR A 80 4.29 -3.81 0.67
CA THR A 80 4.06 -2.46 1.18
C THR A 80 3.04 -2.52 2.32
N PRO A 81 3.50 -2.86 3.54
CA PRO A 81 2.64 -2.97 4.72
C PRO A 81 2.08 -1.62 5.16
N VAL A 82 0.89 -1.65 5.76
CA VAL A 82 0.37 -0.51 6.55
C VAL A 82 1.27 -0.25 7.75
N ILE A 83 1.26 0.97 8.27
CA ILE A 83 1.91 1.32 9.54
C ILE A 83 0.83 1.59 10.58
N ASP A 84 0.92 0.93 11.74
CA ASP A 84 0.08 1.24 12.89
C ASP A 84 0.87 1.98 13.97
N TYR A 85 0.80 3.31 13.93
CA TYR A 85 1.49 4.18 14.88
C TYR A 85 0.93 4.10 16.31
N ARG A 86 -0.18 3.38 16.55
CA ARG A 86 -0.73 3.16 17.90
C ARG A 86 -0.03 2.03 18.63
N ARG A 87 0.65 1.13 17.89
CA ARG A 87 1.24 -0.08 18.44
C ARG A 87 2.49 0.20 19.26
N GLU A 88 2.59 -0.45 20.41
CA GLU A 88 3.71 -0.24 21.35
C GLU A 88 5.05 -0.64 20.74
N ASP A 89 5.11 -1.72 19.95
CA ASP A 89 6.34 -2.16 19.29
C ASP A 89 6.82 -1.15 18.24
N ILE A 90 5.91 -0.53 17.50
CA ILE A 90 6.22 0.53 16.54
C ILE A 90 6.69 1.79 17.26
N GLN A 91 5.97 2.21 18.31
CA GLN A 91 6.36 3.39 19.09
C GLN A 91 7.70 3.20 19.82
N GLN A 92 7.99 2.00 20.33
CA GLN A 92 9.27 1.67 20.92
C GLN A 92 10.41 1.84 19.91
N LYS A 93 10.27 1.25 18.72
CA LYS A 93 11.26 1.38 17.65
C LYS A 93 11.48 2.83 17.23
N ILE A 94 10.41 3.61 17.19
CA ILE A 94 10.52 5.05 16.95
C ILE A 94 11.32 5.72 18.06
N ARG A 95 11.01 5.49 19.34
CA ARG A 95 11.76 6.07 20.48
C ARG A 95 13.24 5.65 20.52
N GLU A 96 13.55 4.45 20.05
CA GLU A 96 14.92 3.93 19.94
C GLU A 96 15.67 4.46 18.69
N GLY A 97 14.98 5.11 17.77
CA GLY A 97 15.53 5.63 16.52
C GLY A 97 15.62 4.60 15.39
N GLU A 98 15.07 3.40 15.58
CA GLU A 98 14.97 2.34 14.58
C GLU A 98 13.80 2.59 13.62
N ILE A 99 13.86 3.68 12.84
CA ILE A 99 12.68 4.16 12.07
C ILE A 99 12.69 3.82 10.58
N GLU A 100 13.87 3.69 9.95
CA GLU A 100 13.95 3.44 8.50
C GLU A 100 13.43 2.06 8.13
N GLY A 101 12.57 2.00 7.10
CA GLY A 101 11.90 0.78 6.67
C GLY A 101 10.78 0.32 7.60
N ILE A 102 10.44 1.10 8.62
CA ILE A 102 9.40 0.78 9.61
C ILE A 102 8.37 1.90 9.65
N ALA A 103 8.80 3.11 9.98
CA ALA A 103 7.96 4.29 10.12
C ALA A 103 8.44 5.48 9.27
N ALA A 104 9.63 5.35 8.66
CA ALA A 104 10.25 6.31 7.77
C ALA A 104 10.85 5.59 6.55
N PRO A 105 10.94 6.25 5.38
CA PRO A 105 11.58 5.67 4.20
C PRO A 105 13.09 5.51 4.35
N PHE A 106 13.69 4.63 3.54
CA PHE A 106 15.14 4.46 3.46
C PHE A 106 15.76 5.60 2.66
N THR A 107 16.26 6.65 3.33
CA THR A 107 16.92 7.78 2.66
C THR A 107 18.34 8.02 3.17
N GLY A 108 18.72 7.45 4.31
CA GLY A 108 20.00 7.70 4.96
C GLY A 108 20.13 9.12 5.51
N ARG A 109 19.01 9.84 5.69
CA ARG A 109 18.95 11.24 6.11
C ARG A 109 18.27 11.37 7.47
N ASP A 110 18.56 12.47 8.16
CA ASP A 110 17.90 12.82 9.42
C ASP A 110 17.40 14.29 9.42
N PRO A 111 16.09 14.56 9.33
CA PRO A 111 15.02 13.57 9.20
C PRO A 111 15.01 12.91 7.81
N ALA A 112 14.50 11.68 7.73
CA ALA A 112 14.48 10.92 6.47
C ALA A 112 13.71 11.64 5.35
N ILE A 113 12.62 12.31 5.71
CA ILE A 113 11.75 13.14 4.85
C ILE A 113 11.31 14.40 5.62
N PRO A 114 10.98 15.51 4.93
CA PRO A 114 10.59 16.79 5.53
C PRO A 114 9.49 16.65 6.60
N PRO A 115 9.46 17.50 7.64
CA PRO A 115 8.49 17.37 8.74
C PRO A 115 7.01 17.38 8.33
N SER A 116 6.68 17.96 7.17
CA SER A 116 5.34 17.99 6.56
C SER A 116 4.93 16.69 5.86
N CYS A 117 5.85 15.74 5.73
CA CYS A 117 5.57 14.47 5.09
C CYS A 117 5.20 13.38 6.11
N ALA A 118 4.22 12.55 5.76
CA ALA A 118 3.75 11.40 6.52
C ALA A 118 3.96 10.11 5.72
N GLY A 119 4.61 9.11 6.33
CA GLY A 119 4.65 7.76 5.77
C GLY A 119 3.31 7.07 5.99
N ILE A 120 2.57 6.80 4.90
CA ILE A 120 1.27 6.11 4.98
C ILE A 120 1.47 4.61 4.90
N ALA A 121 2.39 4.19 4.03
CA ALA A 121 2.89 2.83 3.95
C ALA A 121 4.35 2.86 3.50
N ILE A 122 5.18 2.01 4.11
CA ILE A 122 6.62 1.98 3.86
C ILE A 122 7.00 0.58 3.40
N CYS A 123 7.78 0.51 2.33
CA CYS A 123 8.23 -0.73 1.72
C CYS A 123 8.90 -1.66 2.73
N ARG A 124 8.58 -2.94 2.64
CA ARG A 124 9.32 -3.99 3.31
C ARG A 124 10.48 -4.43 2.40
N GLY A 125 11.67 -3.88 2.67
CA GLY A 125 12.86 -4.12 1.85
C GLY A 125 12.81 -3.41 0.49
N ARG A 126 13.53 -3.96 -0.50
CA ARG A 126 13.74 -3.30 -1.81
C ARG A 126 12.67 -3.59 -2.87
N SER A 127 11.68 -4.42 -2.59
CA SER A 127 10.71 -4.90 -3.58
C SER A 127 9.27 -4.41 -3.35
N GLY A 128 9.08 -3.48 -2.42
CA GLY A 128 7.82 -2.78 -2.19
C GLY A 128 7.90 -1.29 -2.56
N TYR A 129 6.88 -0.54 -2.17
CA TYR A 129 6.75 0.88 -2.44
C TYR A 129 6.68 1.68 -1.15
N GLN A 130 6.97 2.97 -1.29
CA GLN A 130 6.75 3.99 -0.30
C GLN A 130 5.57 4.83 -0.75
N VAL A 131 4.63 5.07 0.16
CA VAL A 131 3.48 5.95 -0.04
C VAL A 131 3.60 7.05 0.98
N ILE A 132 4.01 8.22 0.53
CA ILE A 132 4.29 9.37 1.38
C ILE A 132 3.32 10.49 1.02
N LEU A 133 2.54 10.96 2.00
CA LEU A 133 1.70 12.15 1.82
C LEU A 133 2.47 13.37 2.30
N ASP A 134 2.55 14.42 1.50
CA ASP A 134 3.04 15.72 1.95
C ASP A 134 1.87 16.66 2.25
N THR A 135 1.76 17.11 3.50
CA THR A 135 0.67 18.00 3.93
C THR A 135 0.87 19.45 3.45
N ASP A 136 2.05 19.83 2.98
CA ASP A 136 2.29 21.20 2.49
C ASP A 136 1.69 21.41 1.09
N ASP A 137 1.67 20.38 0.25
CA ASP A 137 1.12 20.45 -1.11
C ASP A 137 -0.11 19.56 -1.37
N GLY A 138 -0.42 18.66 -0.42
CA GLY A 138 -1.55 17.75 -0.44
C GLY A 138 -1.39 16.55 -1.36
N TYR A 139 -0.18 16.26 -1.85
CA TYR A 139 0.05 15.18 -2.82
C TYR A 139 0.63 13.92 -2.19
N ILE A 140 0.33 12.79 -2.84
CA ILE A 140 0.95 11.50 -2.57
C ILE A 140 2.16 11.35 -3.49
N TYR A 141 3.28 10.98 -2.89
CA TYR A 141 4.50 10.57 -3.55
C TYR A 141 4.57 9.04 -3.47
N TRP A 142 4.57 8.40 -4.64
CA TRP A 142 4.58 6.94 -4.76
C TRP A 142 5.75 6.47 -5.63
N GLY A 143 6.58 5.60 -5.05
CA GLY A 143 7.74 5.00 -5.71
C GLY A 143 8.38 3.94 -4.82
N ASP A 144 9.26 3.12 -5.36
CA ASP A 144 10.10 2.20 -4.58
C ASP A 144 11.26 2.96 -3.89
N PRO A 145 12.12 2.29 -3.09
CA PRO A 145 13.25 2.95 -2.42
C PRO A 145 14.26 3.62 -3.35
N GLU A 146 14.30 3.25 -4.62
CA GLU A 146 15.19 3.82 -5.63
C GLU A 146 14.45 4.86 -6.49
N GLY A 147 13.20 5.18 -6.17
CA GLY A 147 12.37 6.09 -6.95
C GLY A 147 11.92 5.48 -8.28
N GLN A 148 11.69 4.17 -8.33
CA GLN A 148 11.09 3.52 -9.50
C GLN A 148 9.60 3.24 -9.24
N HIS A 149 8.81 3.14 -10.31
CA HIS A 149 7.38 2.90 -10.21
C HIS A 149 6.90 2.05 -11.39
N ASP A 150 5.86 1.25 -11.14
CA ASP A 150 5.25 0.39 -12.17
C ASP A 150 4.22 1.16 -13.02
N GLU A 151 3.93 2.42 -12.68
CA GLU A 151 2.96 3.26 -13.37
C GLU A 151 3.61 4.21 -14.38
N PRO A 152 2.93 4.56 -15.48
CA PRO A 152 3.36 5.67 -16.31
C PRO A 152 3.51 6.96 -15.50
N ALA A 153 4.50 7.79 -15.85
CA ALA A 153 4.70 9.07 -15.19
C ALA A 153 3.48 9.98 -15.39
N PRO A 154 2.78 10.42 -14.33
CA PRO A 154 1.63 11.32 -14.46
C PRO A 154 2.09 12.72 -14.87
N GLU A 155 1.20 13.49 -15.48
CA GLU A 155 1.47 14.90 -15.85
C GLU A 155 1.87 15.75 -14.62
N LEU A 156 1.37 15.38 -13.44
CA LEU A 156 1.63 16.04 -12.17
C LEU A 156 3.12 15.98 -11.76
N ASN A 157 3.91 15.05 -12.30
CA ASN A 157 5.37 15.03 -12.09
C ASN A 157 6.06 16.31 -12.55
N SER A 158 5.45 17.09 -13.46
CA SER A 158 5.95 18.41 -13.85
C SER A 158 6.08 19.38 -12.66
N THR A 159 5.31 19.17 -11.58
CA THR A 159 5.40 19.97 -10.35
C THR A 159 6.68 19.74 -9.56
N LEU A 160 7.35 18.60 -9.75
CA LEU A 160 8.60 18.26 -9.07
C LEU A 160 9.74 19.22 -9.42
N ARG A 161 9.66 19.90 -10.58
CA ARG A 161 10.68 20.86 -11.04
C ARG A 161 10.95 21.99 -10.03
N ARG A 162 9.97 22.32 -9.17
CA ARG A 162 10.13 23.34 -8.13
C ARG A 162 11.12 22.94 -7.03
N PHE A 163 11.46 21.66 -6.93
CA PHE A 163 12.41 21.10 -5.96
C PHE A 163 13.79 20.83 -6.59
N GLU A 164 14.01 21.19 -7.86
CA GLU A 164 15.31 21.01 -8.50
C GLU A 164 16.40 21.82 -7.76
N GLY A 165 17.44 21.13 -7.32
CA GLY A 165 18.55 21.72 -6.56
C GLY A 165 18.25 21.95 -5.07
N ASP A 166 17.09 21.52 -4.56
CA ASP A 166 16.79 21.53 -3.14
C ASP A 166 17.16 20.20 -2.49
N GLU A 167 18.32 20.19 -1.81
CA GLU A 167 18.86 19.03 -1.12
C GLU A 167 17.84 18.41 -0.16
N ALA A 168 17.00 19.20 0.53
CA ALA A 168 16.01 18.68 1.46
C ALA A 168 14.87 17.90 0.78
N ASN A 169 14.67 18.10 -0.53
CA ASN A 169 13.60 17.49 -1.33
C ASN A 169 14.12 16.49 -2.38
N GLU A 170 15.41 16.20 -2.43
CA GLU A 170 16.00 15.20 -3.34
C GLU A 170 15.43 13.79 -3.16
N TRP A 171 14.89 13.46 -1.99
CA TRP A 171 14.22 12.16 -1.75
C TRP A 171 13.05 11.92 -2.71
N ARG A 172 12.47 12.98 -3.30
CA ARG A 172 11.39 12.90 -4.28
C ARG A 172 11.87 12.48 -5.67
N ALA A 173 13.18 12.45 -5.92
CA ALA A 173 13.72 12.06 -7.20
C ALA A 173 13.24 10.64 -7.56
N GLY A 174 12.61 10.51 -8.73
CA GLY A 174 12.03 9.25 -9.21
C GLY A 174 10.63 8.93 -8.69
N PHE A 175 10.11 9.61 -7.67
CA PHE A 175 8.74 9.37 -7.22
C PHE A 175 7.72 9.93 -8.22
N ASN A 176 6.64 9.18 -8.46
CA ASN A 176 5.46 9.74 -9.10
C ASN A 176 4.64 10.53 -8.09
N VAL A 177 4.04 11.62 -8.55
CA VAL A 177 3.18 12.51 -7.75
C VAL A 177 1.73 12.35 -8.19
N TYR A 178 0.84 12.17 -7.22
CA TYR A 178 -0.59 12.00 -7.47
C TYR A 178 -1.44 12.85 -6.52
N GLU A 179 -2.61 13.25 -7.00
CA GLU A 179 -3.69 13.63 -6.10
C GLU A 179 -4.16 12.39 -5.32
N PRO A 180 -4.52 12.52 -4.02
CA PRO A 180 -4.93 11.37 -3.22
C PRO A 180 -6.05 10.54 -3.84
N ALA A 181 -7.08 11.19 -4.40
CA ALA A 181 -8.22 10.51 -5.01
C ALA A 181 -7.81 9.70 -6.25
N GLU A 182 -6.93 10.24 -7.08
CA GLU A 182 -6.40 9.58 -8.27
C GLU A 182 -5.55 8.37 -7.89
N PHE A 183 -4.63 8.55 -6.93
CA PHE A 183 -3.79 7.47 -6.41
C PHE A 183 -4.62 6.25 -5.96
N PHE A 184 -5.61 6.44 -5.09
CA PHE A 184 -6.42 5.33 -4.61
C PHE A 184 -7.31 4.74 -5.72
N THR A 185 -7.70 5.54 -6.72
CA THR A 185 -8.42 5.04 -7.90
C THR A 185 -7.54 4.10 -8.70
N ILE A 186 -6.31 4.49 -9.02
CA ILE A 186 -5.32 3.66 -9.73
C ILE A 186 -5.06 2.35 -8.96
N CYS A 187 -4.84 2.43 -7.64
CA CYS A 187 -4.62 1.23 -6.83
C CYS A 187 -5.80 0.24 -6.92
N LYS A 188 -7.04 0.72 -6.82
CA LYS A 188 -8.23 -0.14 -7.00
C LYS A 188 -8.30 -0.73 -8.40
N GLU A 189 -7.97 0.05 -9.44
CA GLU A 189 -7.95 -0.42 -10.81
C GLU A 189 -6.97 -1.57 -11.02
N ARG A 190 -5.78 -1.53 -10.41
CA ARG A 190 -4.82 -2.64 -10.48
C ARG A 190 -5.36 -3.94 -9.89
N PHE A 191 -6.17 -3.88 -8.84
CA PHE A 191 -6.90 -5.07 -8.37
C PHE A 191 -8.01 -5.50 -9.33
N ARG A 192 -8.80 -4.56 -9.87
CA ARG A 192 -9.89 -4.88 -10.81
C ARG A 192 -9.39 -5.57 -12.08
N GLU A 193 -8.26 -5.10 -12.60
CA GLU A 193 -7.56 -5.68 -13.75
C GLU A 193 -6.81 -6.98 -13.40
N MET A 194 -6.76 -7.34 -12.12
CA MET A 194 -5.96 -8.44 -11.57
C MET A 194 -4.46 -8.26 -11.83
N ASN A 195 -3.97 -7.05 -12.10
CA ASN A 195 -2.53 -6.77 -12.06
C ASN A 195 -1.99 -7.01 -10.65
N TRP A 196 -2.81 -6.77 -9.62
CA TRP A 196 -2.58 -7.15 -8.23
C TRP A 196 -3.62 -8.16 -7.76
N ILE A 197 -3.17 -9.27 -7.18
CA ILE A 197 -4.03 -10.32 -6.61
C ILE A 197 -3.57 -10.58 -5.18
N GLY A 198 -4.41 -10.25 -4.19
CA GLY A 198 -4.13 -10.59 -2.79
C GLY A 198 -4.35 -12.07 -2.52
N LEU A 199 -3.36 -12.74 -1.91
CA LEU A 199 -3.41 -14.16 -1.54
C LEU A 199 -3.70 -14.35 -0.03
N GLY A 200 -3.63 -13.27 0.73
CA GLY A 200 -3.88 -13.19 2.16
C GLY A 200 -3.63 -11.76 2.60
N SER A 201 -3.63 -11.46 3.90
CA SER A 201 -3.38 -10.08 4.33
C SER A 201 -1.95 -9.62 4.08
N TRP A 202 -0.98 -10.52 4.13
CA TRP A 202 0.45 -10.22 4.02
C TRP A 202 1.11 -10.72 2.71
N ASP A 203 0.34 -11.26 1.77
CA ASP A 203 0.88 -11.82 0.53
C ASP A 203 0.06 -11.43 -0.70
N MET A 204 0.76 -11.16 -1.80
CA MET A 204 0.19 -10.61 -3.02
C MET A 204 1.00 -11.02 -4.25
N SER A 205 0.31 -11.55 -5.24
CA SER A 205 0.85 -11.76 -6.58
C SER A 205 0.67 -10.50 -7.42
N VAL A 206 1.74 -10.07 -8.12
CA VAL A 206 1.75 -8.81 -8.88
C VAL A 206 2.41 -9.00 -10.24
N MET A 207 1.70 -8.55 -11.28
CA MET A 207 2.20 -8.37 -12.63
C MET A 207 2.76 -6.95 -12.79
N ARG A 208 4.07 -6.82 -13.02
CA ARG A 208 4.72 -5.51 -13.22
C ARG A 208 4.75 -5.15 -14.71
N GLN A 209 4.54 -3.87 -15.06
CA GLN A 209 4.47 -3.41 -16.46
C GLN A 209 5.72 -3.72 -17.31
N ASN A 210 6.91 -3.88 -16.71
CA ASN A 210 8.16 -4.18 -17.42
C ASN A 210 8.56 -5.67 -17.36
N MET A 211 7.73 -6.53 -16.77
CA MET A 211 7.89 -7.97 -16.86
C MET A 211 7.07 -8.43 -18.07
N ASN A 212 7.71 -8.44 -19.25
CA ASN A 212 7.17 -8.93 -20.53
C ASN A 212 6.81 -10.42 -20.48
N TRP A 213 5.90 -10.81 -19.60
CA TRP A 213 5.14 -12.05 -19.75
C TRP A 213 3.91 -11.65 -20.56
N GLU A 214 4.10 -11.60 -21.89
CA GLU A 214 2.97 -11.51 -22.79
C GLU A 214 1.99 -12.60 -22.40
N TYR A 215 0.70 -12.24 -22.34
CA TYR A 215 -0.38 -13.21 -22.26
C TYR A 215 -0.26 -14.10 -23.50
N GLU A 216 0.48 -15.19 -23.40
CA GLU A 216 0.39 -16.23 -24.40
C GLU A 216 -1.05 -16.71 -24.38
N SER A 217 -1.72 -16.36 -25.45
CA SER A 217 -3.11 -16.63 -25.77
C SER A 217 -3.28 -18.06 -26.25
N GLU A 218 -2.35 -18.94 -25.88
CA GLU A 218 -2.35 -20.35 -26.25
C GLU A 218 -2.64 -21.24 -25.03
N PRO A 219 -3.42 -22.31 -25.22
CA PRO A 219 -3.67 -23.29 -24.20
C PRO A 219 -2.41 -24.14 -24.03
N ASP A 220 -1.42 -23.63 -23.31
CA ASP A 220 -0.30 -24.47 -22.91
C ASP A 220 -0.77 -25.44 -21.84
N SER A 221 -1.07 -26.63 -22.34
CA SER A 221 -0.85 -27.95 -21.76
C SER A 221 -0.96 -28.01 -20.24
N ASP A 222 -1.91 -28.81 -19.76
CA ASP A 222 -2.13 -29.22 -18.36
C ASP A 222 -0.93 -29.97 -17.72
N SER A 223 0.29 -29.70 -18.16
CA SER A 223 1.50 -30.45 -17.86
C SER A 223 2.65 -29.59 -17.35
N ASP A 224 2.39 -28.40 -16.81
CA ASP A 224 3.32 -27.81 -15.83
C ASP A 224 2.73 -27.94 -14.40
N PRO A 225 2.92 -29.12 -13.78
CA PRO A 225 2.36 -29.44 -12.47
C PRO A 225 3.07 -28.73 -11.31
N GLU A 226 4.11 -27.92 -11.54
CA GLU A 226 4.91 -27.34 -10.45
C GLU A 226 4.60 -25.88 -10.10
N ASP A 227 3.72 -25.17 -10.84
CA ASP A 227 3.41 -23.77 -10.52
C ASP A 227 1.91 -23.47 -10.48
N ASP A 228 1.24 -23.95 -9.44
CA ASP A 228 -0.15 -23.60 -9.11
C ASP A 228 -0.33 -22.14 -8.66
N PHE A 229 0.79 -21.41 -8.49
CA PHE A 229 0.84 -20.03 -8.01
C PHE A 229 1.22 -19.02 -9.10
N SER A 230 1.34 -19.46 -10.36
CA SER A 230 1.56 -18.53 -11.46
C SER A 230 0.43 -17.50 -11.51
N HIS A 231 0.79 -16.23 -11.70
CA HIS A 231 -0.15 -15.12 -11.63
C HIS A 231 -1.37 -15.30 -12.56
N ASN A 232 -1.16 -15.87 -13.74
CA ASN A 232 -2.21 -16.17 -14.71
C ASN A 232 -3.21 -17.23 -14.21
N LYS A 233 -2.72 -18.29 -13.54
CA LYS A 233 -3.61 -19.29 -12.93
C LYS A 233 -4.44 -18.66 -11.81
N LEU A 234 -3.85 -17.80 -10.98
CA LEU A 234 -4.55 -17.05 -9.93
C LEU A 234 -5.66 -16.17 -10.53
N ALA A 235 -5.36 -15.41 -11.58
CA ALA A 235 -6.34 -14.57 -12.26
C ALA A 235 -7.50 -15.38 -12.84
N ARG A 236 -7.24 -16.57 -13.44
CA ARG A 236 -8.28 -17.48 -13.93
C ARG A 236 -9.18 -17.98 -12.80
N LYS A 237 -8.60 -18.38 -11.65
CA LYS A 237 -9.36 -18.81 -10.46
C LYS A 237 -10.21 -17.66 -9.90
N MET A 238 -9.67 -16.43 -9.83
CA MET A 238 -10.39 -15.25 -9.36
C MET A 238 -11.56 -14.88 -10.28
N LYS A 239 -11.38 -14.97 -11.61
CA LYS A 239 -12.46 -14.83 -12.61
C LYS A 239 -13.54 -15.90 -12.46
N LYS A 240 -13.16 -17.17 -12.27
CA LYS A 240 -14.11 -18.28 -11.99
C LYS A 240 -14.92 -18.04 -10.72
N ALA A 241 -14.36 -17.30 -9.77
CA ALA A 241 -15.04 -16.84 -8.55
C ALA A 241 -15.88 -15.57 -8.75
N GLY A 242 -15.98 -15.01 -9.95
CA GLY A 242 -16.84 -13.86 -10.27
C GLY A 242 -16.19 -12.49 -10.06
N TRP A 243 -14.86 -12.42 -9.90
CA TRP A 243 -14.16 -11.14 -9.89
C TRP A 243 -14.32 -10.39 -11.22
N PRO A 244 -14.46 -9.04 -11.24
CA PRO A 244 -14.37 -8.11 -10.11
C PRO A 244 -15.67 -7.88 -9.33
N GLY A 245 -16.72 -8.68 -9.58
CA GLY A 245 -18.03 -8.48 -8.97
C GLY A 245 -18.61 -7.11 -9.32
N ASP A 246 -18.79 -6.25 -8.32
CA ASP A 246 -19.22 -4.85 -8.52
C ASP A 246 -18.06 -3.85 -8.74
N GLY A 247 -16.81 -4.31 -8.73
CA GLY A 247 -15.63 -3.45 -8.84
C GLY A 247 -15.19 -2.80 -7.52
N GLU A 248 -15.94 -2.96 -6.44
CA GLU A 248 -15.62 -2.42 -5.10
C GLU A 248 -15.29 -3.54 -4.09
N GLY A 249 -14.95 -4.72 -4.59
CA GLY A 249 -14.63 -5.90 -3.79
C GLY A 249 -15.86 -6.65 -3.27
N ARG A 250 -17.06 -6.37 -3.80
CA ARG A 250 -18.31 -7.07 -3.43
C ARG A 250 -18.81 -7.90 -4.61
N ASN A 251 -19.80 -8.75 -4.36
CA ASN A 251 -20.46 -9.58 -5.37
C ASN A 251 -19.51 -10.52 -6.12
N TRP A 252 -18.40 -10.93 -5.51
CA TRP A 252 -17.55 -12.04 -5.95
C TRP A 252 -17.48 -13.09 -4.84
N ASP A 253 -17.28 -14.35 -5.22
CA ASP A 253 -17.32 -15.50 -4.30
C ASP A 253 -15.91 -15.80 -3.77
N ARG A 254 -15.48 -15.03 -2.77
CA ARG A 254 -14.18 -15.23 -2.09
C ARG A 254 -14.00 -16.67 -1.56
N PRO A 255 -14.97 -17.28 -0.86
CA PRO A 255 -14.83 -18.68 -0.43
C PRO A 255 -14.64 -19.66 -1.59
N LYS A 256 -15.24 -19.42 -2.76
CA LYS A 256 -14.97 -20.23 -3.96
C LYS A 256 -13.56 -20.01 -4.48
N PHE A 257 -13.04 -18.79 -4.48
CA PHE A 257 -11.64 -18.54 -4.83
C PHE A 257 -10.68 -19.29 -3.89
N GLU A 258 -10.91 -19.22 -2.58
CA GLU A 258 -10.12 -19.94 -1.57
C GLU A 258 -10.17 -21.46 -1.79
N ARG A 259 -11.33 -22.05 -2.08
CA ARG A 259 -11.43 -23.47 -2.47
C ARG A 259 -10.67 -23.81 -3.75
N LEU A 260 -10.76 -22.96 -4.78
CA LEU A 260 -10.02 -23.15 -6.03
C LEU A 260 -8.50 -23.05 -5.83
N MET A 261 -8.05 -22.31 -4.81
CA MET A 261 -6.65 -22.25 -4.42
C MET A 261 -6.17 -23.55 -3.76
N GLU A 262 -7.02 -24.21 -2.98
CA GLU A 262 -6.71 -25.47 -2.27
C GLU A 262 -6.73 -26.72 -3.17
N GLN A 263 -7.55 -26.73 -4.23
CA GLN A 263 -7.86 -27.96 -4.98
C GLN A 263 -6.76 -28.49 -5.91
N GLY A 264 -5.66 -27.75 -6.17
CA GLY A 264 -4.71 -28.13 -7.23
C GLY A 264 -5.41 -28.38 -8.58
N ASN A 265 -4.72 -28.88 -9.59
CA ASN A 265 -5.28 -29.11 -10.93
C ASN A 265 -6.24 -30.33 -11.06
N ASP A 266 -6.65 -30.97 -9.96
CA ASP A 266 -7.22 -32.34 -10.02
C ASP A 266 -8.76 -32.44 -10.16
N GLU A 267 -9.49 -31.33 -10.29
CA GLU A 267 -10.95 -31.36 -10.52
C GLU A 267 -11.36 -30.45 -11.69
N GLU A 268 -10.98 -30.82 -12.90
CA GLU A 268 -11.75 -30.51 -14.11
C GLU A 268 -12.16 -31.81 -14.82
N ASP A 269 -13.31 -32.35 -14.43
CA ASP A 269 -14.21 -33.18 -15.25
C ASP A 269 -15.67 -32.74 -15.02
#